data_AF-A0A5B9WAK0-F1
#
_entry.id   AF-A0A5B9WAK0-F1
#
_cell.length_a   1.000
_cell.length_b   1.000
_cell.length_c   1.000
_cell.angle_alpha   90.00
_cell.angle_beta   90.00
_cell.angle_gamma   90.00
#
_symmetry.space_group_name_H-M   'P 1'
#
loop_
_entity.id
_entity.type
_entity.pdbx_description
1 polymer ?
#
loop_
_entity_poly.entity_id
_entity_poly.type
_entity_poly.pdbx_seq_one_letter_code
_entity_poly.pdbx_strand_id
1 'polypeptide(L)'
;MTPRMRILVAVLALLWPSARFAPAQEPPPSRATARGRAIDVRYPSIGDGKAIDGRVYVMLVPKGSRGEPRFGPDWFQPQPMFSREVKGWKPGESIRLDATAAGYPAPLDAIEGGEYVAQAIVRINPDTARIGNGEGNLYGPAVPIKLGAKDASPLTLEVDRRVPPREFRETDRVKLAEVESPLLSRFFGRPVKHRAAVILPESRPERKLPAVYIIPGFGGDHFMATRVLGTDRMSQGKDMVRVLLDPDCYTGHHVFADSATNGPRGKAFIEEFIPYLESNFPILAEPRARLLNGHSSGGWSSLWLQVTYPDVFGGTWSTSPDPVDFRDFQQVDIYAPNQNIYRDAAGERRPVARRNGKPMIFYDDFSKLEEAMGPGGQLGSFEAVFSPRRDGKPARLWDRATGAIDPEVAKAWEAYDIRLVLERNWAEKAPKLKGKLHVITGGDDTFYLEGAVKRLKECLTRLGSDAVIEIIPGRDHGTILDRALAERINREMNAATGLK
;
A
#
# COMPACT_ATOMS: atom_id res chain seq x y z
N MET A 1 13.19 63.03 -23.73
CA MET A 1 12.93 64.41 -23.29
C MET A 1 11.62 64.45 -22.49
N THR A 2 11.71 64.42 -21.16
CA THR A 2 10.76 65.15 -20.31
C THR A 2 11.06 66.65 -20.48
N PRO A 3 10.10 67.60 -20.39
CA PRO A 3 9.50 67.91 -19.07
C PRO A 3 8.11 68.62 -19.03
N ARG A 4 7.64 68.82 -17.78
CA ARG A 4 6.88 69.97 -17.24
C ARG A 4 5.34 70.06 -17.37
N MET A 5 4.69 69.38 -16.42
CA MET A 5 3.89 69.93 -15.29
C MET A 5 3.68 71.46 -15.15
N ARG A 6 2.42 71.88 -14.90
CA ARG A 6 1.90 72.93 -13.96
C ARG A 6 0.34 72.83 -13.96
N ILE A 7 -0.40 72.48 -12.90
CA ILE A 7 -0.62 73.11 -11.55
C ILE A 7 -1.41 74.45 -11.73
N LEU A 8 -2.59 74.78 -11.17
CA LEU A 8 -3.29 74.58 -9.87
C LEU A 8 -4.73 75.21 -10.01
N VAL A 9 -5.83 74.85 -9.31
CA VAL A 9 -6.36 75.29 -7.98
C VAL A 9 -7.87 74.91 -7.99
N ALA A 10 -8.37 73.98 -7.15
CA ALA A 10 -9.05 74.15 -5.84
C ALA A 10 -10.56 74.54 -5.92
N VAL A 11 -11.48 74.23 -5.00
CA VAL A 11 -11.61 73.37 -3.79
C VAL A 11 -13.10 73.46 -3.38
N LEU A 12 -13.69 72.37 -2.89
CA LEU A 12 -14.73 72.31 -1.82
C LEU A 12 -15.15 70.83 -1.68
N ALA A 13 -14.48 70.01 -0.86
CA ALA A 13 -14.59 69.90 0.60
C ALA A 13 -16.02 69.52 1.08
N LEU A 14 -16.22 68.23 1.35
CA LEU A 14 -17.20 67.75 2.32
C LEU A 14 -16.63 66.51 3.02
N LEU A 15 -16.73 66.55 4.34
CA LEU A 15 -16.00 65.78 5.34
C LEU A 15 -16.58 64.38 5.56
N TRP A 16 -15.68 63.49 5.96
CA TRP A 16 -15.85 62.09 6.36
C TRP A 16 -16.78 61.90 7.58
N PRO A 17 -17.27 60.66 7.78
CA PRO A 17 -16.71 59.90 8.90
C PRO A 17 -16.17 58.55 8.43
N SER A 18 -14.91 58.32 8.79
CA SER A 18 -14.16 57.09 8.58
C SER A 18 -14.79 55.96 9.37
N ALA A 19 -15.58 55.11 8.72
CA ALA A 19 -15.93 53.79 9.23
C ALA A 19 -14.66 52.92 9.16
N ARG A 20 -13.99 52.77 10.30
CA ARG A 20 -12.99 51.72 10.50
C ARG A 20 -13.69 50.39 10.27
N PHE A 21 -13.35 49.68 9.19
CA PHE A 21 -13.66 48.26 9.08
C PHE A 21 -12.85 47.56 10.17
N ALA A 22 -13.53 47.24 11.28
CA ALA A 22 -13.02 46.25 12.22
C ALA A 22 -12.93 44.90 11.49
N PRO A 23 -11.89 44.08 11.73
CA PRO A 23 -11.90 42.71 11.25
C PRO A 23 -13.13 42.01 11.82
N ALA A 24 -13.84 41.27 10.98
CA ALA A 24 -14.97 40.46 11.42
C ALA A 24 -14.53 39.59 12.61
N GLN A 25 -15.04 39.91 13.80
CA GLN A 25 -14.93 39.04 14.96
C GLN A 25 -15.65 37.73 14.58
N GLU A 26 -14.91 36.63 14.61
CA GLU A 26 -15.51 35.30 14.55
C GLU A 26 -16.62 35.21 15.61
N PRO A 27 -17.80 34.68 15.27
CA PRO A 27 -18.81 34.44 16.29
C PRO A 27 -18.21 33.51 17.35
N PRO A 28 -18.50 33.72 18.65
CA PRO A 28 -18.07 32.78 19.68
C PRO A 28 -18.63 31.39 19.34
N PRO A 29 -17.95 30.29 19.72
CA PRO A 29 -18.39 28.95 19.37
C PRO A 29 -19.71 28.64 20.07
N SER A 30 -20.82 28.92 19.41
CA SER A 30 -22.11 28.33 19.70
C SER A 30 -22.17 26.96 19.05
N ARG A 31 -21.63 25.95 19.75
CA ARG A 31 -22.07 24.57 19.56
C ARG A 31 -22.39 23.99 20.91
N ALA A 32 -23.67 23.98 21.24
CA ALA A 32 -24.22 22.90 22.05
C ALA A 32 -23.84 21.60 21.34
N THR A 33 -22.76 20.96 21.79
CA THR A 33 -22.39 19.63 21.34
C THR A 33 -23.52 18.71 21.75
N ALA A 34 -24.26 18.18 20.77
CA ALA A 34 -25.14 17.06 20.99
C ALA A 34 -24.34 16.00 21.75
N ARG A 35 -24.81 15.61 22.94
CA ARG A 35 -24.20 14.54 23.73
C ARG A 35 -24.35 13.25 22.93
N GLY A 36 -23.24 12.78 22.39
CA GLY A 36 -23.13 11.54 21.62
C GLY A 36 -22.03 10.67 22.20
N ARG A 37 -21.99 9.39 21.82
CA ARG A 37 -20.97 8.47 22.31
C ARG A 37 -19.57 9.00 21.98
N ALA A 38 -18.70 8.94 22.98
CA ALA A 38 -17.31 9.32 22.85
C ALA A 38 -16.42 8.33 23.61
N ILE A 39 -15.23 8.10 23.07
CA ILE A 39 -14.15 7.36 23.73
C ILE A 39 -12.96 8.31 23.80
N ASP A 40 -12.50 8.58 25.01
CA ASP A 40 -11.30 9.37 25.24
C ASP A 40 -10.10 8.41 25.30
N VAL A 41 -9.02 8.74 24.59
CA VAL A 41 -7.76 8.00 24.62
C VAL A 41 -6.71 8.85 25.31
N ARG A 42 -5.98 8.27 26.24
CA ARG A 42 -4.88 8.92 26.97
C ARG A 42 -3.59 8.10 26.82
N TYR A 43 -2.45 8.77 26.90
CA TYR A 43 -1.17 8.09 27.09
C TYR A 43 -0.49 8.66 28.35
N PRO A 44 -0.31 7.84 29.41
CA PRO A 44 0.16 8.34 30.70
C PRO A 44 1.66 8.66 30.68
N SER A 45 2.49 7.82 30.05
CA SER A 45 3.95 8.04 30.00
C SER A 45 4.70 7.15 28.99
N ILE A 46 4.16 6.94 27.78
CA ILE A 46 4.92 6.23 26.74
C ILE A 46 5.74 7.20 25.88
N GLY A 47 7.04 6.93 25.76
CA GLY A 47 7.94 7.54 24.80
C GLY A 47 8.55 8.82 25.32
N ASP A 48 9.73 8.73 25.94
CA ASP A 48 10.63 9.82 26.40
C ASP A 48 9.97 11.09 27.00
N GLY A 49 8.69 11.07 27.39
CA GLY A 49 7.90 12.27 27.69
C GLY A 49 7.61 13.19 26.48
N LYS A 50 7.80 12.73 25.24
CA LYS A 50 7.67 13.56 24.02
C LYS A 50 6.22 13.69 23.56
N ALA A 51 5.94 14.80 22.89
CA ALA A 51 4.70 14.99 22.17
C ALA A 51 4.61 14.03 20.98
N ILE A 52 3.40 13.55 20.68
CA ILE A 52 3.14 12.57 19.63
C ILE A 52 2.47 13.24 18.43
N ASP A 53 3.06 13.02 17.27
CA ASP A 53 2.43 13.18 15.96
C ASP A 53 2.10 11.79 15.42
N GLY A 54 0.89 11.59 14.92
CA GLY A 54 0.47 10.31 14.35
C GLY A 54 -1.04 10.15 14.29
N ARG A 55 -1.50 8.91 14.26
CA ARG A 55 -2.93 8.60 14.22
C ARG A 55 -3.34 7.72 15.38
N VAL A 56 -4.36 8.16 16.12
CA VAL A 56 -4.98 7.41 17.21
C VAL A 56 -6.11 6.58 16.63
N TYR A 57 -6.19 5.33 17.05
CA TYR A 57 -7.23 4.39 16.69
C TYR A 57 -7.92 3.83 17.93
N VAL A 58 -9.21 3.56 17.81
CA VAL A 58 -9.95 2.66 18.70
C VAL A 58 -10.53 1.56 17.83
N MET A 59 -10.10 0.32 18.06
CA MET A 59 -10.61 -0.86 17.39
C MET A 59 -11.50 -1.64 18.34
N LEU A 60 -12.63 -2.14 17.82
CA LEU A 60 -13.62 -2.89 18.57
C LEU A 60 -13.78 -4.27 17.97
N VAL A 61 -13.99 -5.28 18.82
CA VAL A 61 -14.52 -6.59 18.41
C VAL A 61 -15.70 -6.95 19.31
N PRO A 62 -16.69 -7.71 18.84
CA PRO A 62 -17.73 -8.24 19.73
C PRO A 62 -17.13 -9.01 20.91
N LYS A 63 -17.73 -8.90 22.08
CA LYS A 63 -17.28 -9.70 23.24
C LYS A 63 -17.40 -11.20 22.92
N GLY A 64 -16.35 -11.95 23.20
CA GLY A 64 -16.25 -13.38 22.85
C GLY A 64 -15.59 -13.67 21.50
N SER A 65 -15.26 -12.65 20.70
CA SER A 65 -14.38 -12.82 19.54
C SER A 65 -12.99 -13.32 19.97
N ARG A 66 -12.36 -14.12 19.10
CA ARG A 66 -10.98 -14.60 19.31
C ARG A 66 -9.99 -13.53 18.86
N GLY A 67 -8.92 -13.35 19.63
CA GLY A 67 -7.83 -12.42 19.31
C GLY A 67 -8.01 -11.01 19.89
N GLU A 68 -6.93 -10.22 19.84
CA GLU A 68 -6.94 -8.82 20.28
C GLU A 68 -7.46 -7.89 19.17
N PRO A 69 -8.26 -6.86 19.48
CA PRO A 69 -8.78 -5.92 18.47
C PRO A 69 -7.71 -5.26 17.61
N ARG A 70 -6.52 -4.98 18.16
CA ARG A 70 -5.42 -4.31 17.45
C ARG A 70 -4.91 -5.02 16.19
N PHE A 71 -5.22 -6.31 16.02
CA PHE A 71 -4.80 -7.06 14.82
C PHE A 71 -5.77 -6.93 13.63
N GLY A 72 -6.88 -6.18 13.81
CA GLY A 72 -7.77 -5.80 12.73
C GLY A 72 -7.37 -4.49 12.01
N PRO A 73 -8.23 -4.01 11.09
CA PRO A 73 -9.43 -4.68 10.60
C PRO A 73 -9.12 -5.83 9.63
N ASP A 74 -9.92 -6.90 9.65
CA ASP A 74 -9.89 -7.96 8.63
C ASP A 74 -10.62 -7.50 7.35
N TRP A 75 -10.16 -7.89 6.16
CA TRP A 75 -10.80 -7.46 4.91
C TRP A 75 -12.18 -8.10 4.66
N PHE A 76 -12.35 -9.35 5.06
CA PHE A 76 -13.56 -10.14 4.77
C PHE A 76 -14.55 -10.12 5.93
N GLN A 77 -14.08 -9.78 7.14
CA GLN A 77 -14.89 -9.58 8.35
C GLN A 77 -14.41 -8.33 9.11
N PRO A 78 -14.48 -7.14 8.49
CA PRO A 78 -13.93 -5.93 9.08
C PRO A 78 -14.65 -5.56 10.36
N GLN A 79 -13.88 -5.43 11.43
CA GLN A 79 -14.38 -5.05 12.73
C GLN A 79 -14.50 -3.52 12.84
N PRO A 80 -15.38 -2.99 13.71
CA PRO A 80 -15.54 -1.56 13.83
C PRO A 80 -14.24 -0.88 14.28
N MET A 81 -13.94 0.25 13.64
CA MET A 81 -12.75 1.03 13.96
C MET A 81 -13.01 2.53 13.82
N PHE A 82 -12.34 3.31 14.65
CA PHE A 82 -12.40 4.77 14.64
C PHE A 82 -10.99 5.32 14.67
N SER A 83 -10.74 6.40 13.95
CA SER A 83 -9.43 7.04 13.97
C SER A 83 -9.49 8.56 13.87
N ARG A 84 -8.42 9.18 14.39
CA ARG A 84 -8.18 10.61 14.35
C ARG A 84 -6.69 10.90 14.25
N GLU A 85 -6.32 11.81 13.36
CA GLU A 85 -4.96 12.37 13.30
C GLU A 85 -4.72 13.27 14.51
N VAL A 86 -3.50 13.21 15.06
CA VAL A 86 -3.07 14.03 16.19
C VAL A 86 -1.70 14.64 15.89
N LYS A 87 -1.51 15.87 16.36
CA LYS A 87 -0.24 16.59 16.26
C LYS A 87 0.08 17.24 17.60
N GLY A 88 1.33 17.11 18.04
CA GLY A 88 1.81 17.67 19.29
C GLY A 88 1.03 17.19 20.51
N TRP A 89 0.41 16.00 20.47
CA TRP A 89 -0.37 15.46 21.58
C TRP A 89 0.56 15.22 22.78
N LYS A 90 0.25 15.78 23.96
CA LYS A 90 1.15 15.74 25.13
C LYS A 90 0.75 14.67 26.15
N PRO A 91 1.70 14.19 26.99
CA PRO A 91 1.40 13.17 27.99
C PRO A 91 0.31 13.64 28.96
N GLY A 92 -0.63 12.75 29.29
CA GLY A 92 -1.77 13.05 30.16
C GLY A 92 -2.94 13.80 29.50
N GLU A 93 -2.77 14.37 28.29
CA GLU A 93 -3.88 14.94 27.53
C GLU A 93 -4.78 13.82 26.96
N SER A 94 -6.08 14.10 26.85
CA SER A 94 -7.05 13.17 26.26
C SER A 94 -7.35 13.54 24.81
N ILE A 95 -7.29 12.56 23.92
CA ILE A 95 -7.82 12.68 22.56
C ILE A 95 -9.19 12.04 22.53
N ARG A 96 -10.20 12.84 22.23
CA ARG A 96 -11.57 12.36 22.07
C ARG A 96 -11.78 11.77 20.68
N LEU A 97 -12.34 10.58 20.59
CA LEU A 97 -12.97 10.03 19.39
C LEU A 97 -14.48 10.04 19.60
N ASP A 98 -15.18 10.80 18.77
CA ASP A 98 -16.63 10.97 18.78
C ASP A 98 -17.19 10.77 17.34
N ALA A 99 -18.43 11.16 17.09
CA ALA A 99 -19.07 11.03 15.78
C ALA A 99 -18.34 11.75 14.62
N THR A 100 -17.40 12.66 14.92
CA THR A 100 -16.59 13.36 13.91
C THR A 100 -15.27 12.65 13.59
N ALA A 101 -14.92 11.59 14.32
CA ALA A 101 -13.79 10.73 13.96
C ALA A 101 -14.10 9.93 12.68
N ALA A 102 -13.06 9.60 11.90
CA ALA A 102 -13.22 8.69 10.78
C ALA A 102 -13.63 7.31 11.34
N GLY A 103 -14.67 6.69 10.80
CA GLY A 103 -15.30 5.52 11.42
C GLY A 103 -15.81 4.50 10.42
N TYR A 104 -15.64 3.22 10.76
CA TYR A 104 -16.18 2.08 10.04
C TYR A 104 -16.90 1.13 11.02
N PRO A 105 -18.03 0.50 10.63
CA PRO A 105 -18.77 0.67 9.38
C PRO A 105 -19.58 1.98 9.34
N ALA A 106 -19.69 2.67 10.47
CA ALA A 106 -20.42 3.92 10.63
C ALA A 106 -19.70 4.82 11.65
N PRO A 107 -20.11 6.09 11.82
CA PRO A 107 -19.66 6.91 12.94
C PRO A 107 -19.95 6.26 14.30
N LEU A 108 -19.19 6.62 15.34
CA LEU A 108 -19.21 5.95 16.65
C LEU A 108 -20.61 5.94 17.33
N ASP A 109 -21.39 6.99 17.13
CA ASP A 109 -22.74 7.13 17.68
C ASP A 109 -23.80 6.30 16.96
N ALA A 110 -23.48 5.80 15.76
CA ALA A 110 -24.32 4.95 14.92
C ALA A 110 -23.95 3.46 15.03
N ILE A 111 -22.91 3.10 15.79
CA ILE A 111 -22.57 1.71 16.07
C ILE A 111 -23.69 1.06 16.89
N GLU A 112 -23.96 -0.21 16.63
CA GLU A 112 -24.93 -0.98 17.40
C GLU A 112 -24.56 -0.98 18.90
N GLY A 113 -25.57 -0.86 19.77
CA GLY A 113 -25.33 -0.97 21.20
C GLY A 113 -25.06 -2.42 21.58
N GLY A 114 -24.09 -2.68 22.46
CA GLY A 114 -23.70 -4.04 22.80
C GLY A 114 -22.48 -4.15 23.69
N GLU A 115 -22.08 -5.39 23.97
CA GLU A 115 -20.82 -5.70 24.65
C GLU A 115 -19.70 -5.91 23.63
N TYR A 116 -18.62 -5.15 23.77
CA TYR A 116 -17.46 -5.19 22.91
C TYR A 116 -16.18 -5.37 23.74
N VAL A 117 -15.09 -5.69 23.07
CA VAL A 117 -13.74 -5.47 23.57
C VAL A 117 -13.12 -4.35 22.73
N ALA A 118 -12.67 -3.30 23.39
CA ALA A 118 -12.04 -2.14 22.77
C ALA A 118 -10.54 -2.13 23.03
N GLN A 119 -9.77 -1.62 22.07
CA GLN A 119 -8.34 -1.42 22.24
C GLN A 119 -7.92 -0.12 21.55
N ALA A 120 -7.12 0.68 22.26
CA ALA A 120 -6.52 1.89 21.71
C ALA A 120 -5.15 1.58 21.08
N ILE A 121 -4.87 2.18 19.93
CA ILE A 121 -3.60 2.06 19.21
C ILE A 121 -3.18 3.46 18.77
N VAL A 122 -1.87 3.75 18.75
CA VAL A 122 -1.32 4.97 18.16
C VAL A 122 -0.26 4.57 17.15
N ARG A 123 -0.53 4.87 15.88
CA ARG A 123 0.42 4.63 14.80
C ARG A 123 1.33 5.82 14.66
N ILE A 124 2.62 5.58 14.89
CA ILE A 124 3.69 6.59 14.86
C ILE A 124 4.87 6.15 13.99
N ASN A 125 4.95 4.85 13.63
CA ASN A 125 6.03 4.35 12.79
C ASN A 125 5.80 4.77 11.32
N PRO A 126 6.73 5.55 10.72
CA PRO A 126 6.64 6.01 9.35
C PRO A 126 7.17 5.00 8.30
N ASP A 127 7.53 3.78 8.70
CA ASP A 127 8.15 2.77 7.83
C ASP A 127 7.24 1.57 7.52
N THR A 128 6.06 1.48 8.12
CA THR A 128 5.18 0.30 7.96
C THR A 128 3.72 0.68 7.81
N ALA A 129 2.98 -0.06 6.98
CA ALA A 129 1.54 0.05 6.86
C ALA A 129 0.79 -0.49 8.09
N ARG A 130 1.48 -1.31 8.90
CA ARG A 130 0.88 -2.03 10.03
C ARG A 130 0.43 -1.06 11.12
N ILE A 131 -0.81 -1.26 11.57
CA ILE A 131 -1.42 -0.45 12.63
C ILE A 131 -1.07 -1.06 14.00
N GLY A 132 -1.77 -2.10 14.46
CA GLY A 132 -1.60 -2.58 15.85
C GLY A 132 -0.40 -3.49 16.13
N ASN A 133 0.32 -3.93 15.10
CA ASN A 133 1.56 -4.71 15.23
C ASN A 133 2.75 -4.12 14.47
N GLY A 134 2.65 -2.87 14.02
CA GLY A 134 3.79 -2.15 13.46
C GLY A 134 4.80 -1.86 14.57
N GLU A 135 6.07 -2.21 14.35
CA GLU A 135 7.16 -1.96 15.30
C GLU A 135 7.13 -0.51 15.79
N GLY A 136 7.35 -0.29 17.08
CA GLY A 136 7.39 1.05 17.65
C GLY A 136 6.04 1.76 17.77
N ASN A 137 4.96 1.27 17.14
CA ASN A 137 3.61 1.78 17.40
C ASN A 137 3.21 1.53 18.86
N LEU A 138 2.25 2.30 19.35
CA LEU A 138 1.79 2.23 20.72
C LEU A 138 0.44 1.54 20.80
N TYR A 139 0.18 0.84 21.89
CA TYR A 139 -1.10 0.18 22.11
C TYR A 139 -1.44 0.08 23.60
N GLY A 140 -2.73 -0.06 23.89
CA GLY A 140 -3.28 -0.26 25.22
C GLY A 140 -3.69 -1.70 25.52
N PRO A 141 -4.16 -1.97 26.75
CA PRO A 141 -4.85 -3.21 27.06
C PRO A 141 -6.15 -3.33 26.24
N ALA A 142 -6.55 -4.57 25.96
CA ALA A 142 -7.88 -4.87 25.44
C ALA A 142 -8.88 -4.83 26.62
N VAL A 143 -9.86 -3.93 26.55
CA VAL A 143 -10.79 -3.64 27.65
C VAL A 143 -12.21 -4.05 27.23
N PRO A 144 -12.92 -4.88 28.01
CA PRO A 144 -14.35 -5.10 27.83
C PRO A 144 -15.13 -3.81 28.06
N ILE A 145 -15.98 -3.44 27.12
CA ILE A 145 -16.78 -2.22 27.16
C ILE A 145 -18.23 -2.54 26.85
N LYS A 146 -19.13 -1.68 27.33
CA LYS A 146 -20.54 -1.70 26.94
C LYS A 146 -20.87 -0.41 26.23
N LEU A 147 -21.12 -0.48 24.93
CA LEU A 147 -21.60 0.66 24.17
C LEU A 147 -23.11 0.80 24.43
N GLY A 148 -23.45 1.67 25.40
CA GLY A 148 -24.81 1.96 25.86
C GLY A 148 -25.36 3.28 25.32
N ALA A 149 -26.33 3.87 26.04
CA ALA A 149 -27.04 5.11 25.65
C ALA A 149 -26.09 6.27 25.26
N LYS A 150 -26.55 7.13 24.35
CA LYS A 150 -25.76 8.19 23.70
C LYS A 150 -25.18 9.26 24.65
N ASP A 151 -25.66 9.33 25.88
CA ASP A 151 -25.32 10.35 26.89
C ASP A 151 -24.36 9.88 28.01
N ALA A 152 -23.76 8.69 27.90
CA ALA A 152 -22.81 8.21 28.92
C ALA A 152 -21.51 9.03 28.93
N SER A 153 -20.93 9.24 30.12
CA SER A 153 -19.57 9.79 30.26
C SER A 153 -18.60 9.01 29.37
N PRO A 154 -17.65 9.70 28.70
CA PRO A 154 -16.76 9.04 27.76
C PRO A 154 -15.93 7.99 28.49
N LEU A 155 -15.92 6.78 27.93
CA LEU A 155 -14.99 5.74 28.35
C LEU A 155 -13.57 6.22 28.08
N THR A 156 -12.67 6.07 29.05
CA THR A 156 -11.25 6.35 28.83
C THR A 156 -10.49 5.06 28.55
N LEU A 157 -9.77 5.02 27.43
CA LEU A 157 -8.78 3.98 27.11
C LEU A 157 -7.39 4.55 27.26
N GLU A 158 -6.47 3.72 27.75
CA GLU A 158 -5.07 4.08 27.88
C GLU A 158 -4.23 3.40 26.81
N VAL A 159 -3.13 4.05 26.43
CA VAL A 159 -2.07 3.47 25.63
C VAL A 159 -0.82 3.45 26.50
N ASP A 160 -0.43 2.26 26.96
CA ASP A 160 0.64 2.01 27.96
C ASP A 160 1.80 1.13 27.45
N ARG A 161 1.70 0.53 26.25
CA ARG A 161 2.72 -0.36 25.67
C ARG A 161 3.23 0.11 24.31
N ARG A 162 4.45 -0.32 23.97
CA ARG A 162 5.07 -0.15 22.65
C ARG A 162 5.26 -1.51 22.00
N VAL A 163 4.91 -1.62 20.72
CA VAL A 163 5.17 -2.83 19.93
C VAL A 163 6.68 -3.00 19.80
N PRO A 164 7.27 -4.12 20.26
CA PRO A 164 8.70 -4.35 20.15
C PRO A 164 9.12 -4.55 18.68
N PRO A 165 10.41 -4.38 18.37
CA PRO A 165 10.95 -4.81 17.09
C PRO A 165 10.68 -6.28 16.83
N ARG A 166 10.40 -6.62 15.56
CA ARG A 166 10.23 -8.01 15.16
C ARG A 166 11.61 -8.67 15.10
N GLU A 167 11.76 -9.78 15.83
CA GLU A 167 12.99 -10.56 15.82
C GLU A 167 13.13 -11.31 14.48
N PHE A 168 14.19 -11.02 13.72
CA PHE A 168 14.55 -11.80 12.54
C PHE A 168 15.50 -12.92 12.95
N ARG A 169 15.05 -14.17 12.89
CA ARG A 169 15.85 -15.33 13.28
C ARG A 169 16.68 -15.83 12.10
N GLU A 170 17.95 -15.47 12.10
CA GLU A 170 18.90 -16.02 11.14
C GLU A 170 19.14 -17.52 11.38
N THR A 171 19.44 -18.22 10.29
CA THR A 171 19.93 -19.60 10.30
C THR A 171 21.16 -19.69 9.40
N ASP A 172 21.73 -20.88 9.21
CA ASP A 172 22.80 -21.07 8.22
C ASP A 172 22.33 -20.75 6.80
N ARG A 173 21.03 -20.92 6.53
CA ARG A 173 20.43 -20.71 5.20
C ARG A 173 19.68 -19.40 5.06
N VAL A 174 19.17 -18.82 6.14
CA VAL A 174 18.35 -17.59 6.11
C VAL A 174 19.12 -16.46 6.79
N LYS A 175 19.44 -15.42 6.03
CA LYS A 175 20.17 -14.25 6.50
C LYS A 175 19.34 -12.98 6.32
N LEU A 176 19.54 -12.01 7.21
CA LEU A 176 18.98 -10.67 7.06
C LEU A 176 19.94 -9.81 6.23
N ALA A 177 19.44 -9.25 5.14
CA ALA A 177 20.11 -8.18 4.40
C ALA A 177 19.45 -6.86 4.78
N GLU A 178 20.18 -5.97 5.44
CA GLU A 178 19.71 -4.64 5.80
C GLU A 178 20.81 -3.61 5.52
N VAL A 179 20.48 -2.53 4.81
CA VAL A 179 21.41 -1.42 4.55
C VAL A 179 20.62 -0.11 4.43
N GLU A 180 21.18 1.00 4.92
CA GLU A 180 20.57 2.32 4.69
C GLU A 180 20.58 2.68 3.20
N SER A 181 19.50 3.32 2.73
CA SER A 181 19.36 3.83 1.37
C SER A 181 19.63 5.34 1.32
N PRO A 182 20.78 5.80 0.80
CA PRO A 182 21.03 7.22 0.62
C PRO A 182 19.95 7.94 -0.22
N LEU A 183 19.45 7.32 -1.29
CA LEU A 183 18.40 7.89 -2.15
C LEU A 183 17.08 8.08 -1.40
N LEU A 184 16.62 7.05 -0.69
CA LEU A 184 15.37 7.15 0.06
C LEU A 184 15.54 8.03 1.30
N SER A 185 16.67 7.95 2.01
CA SER A 185 16.94 8.80 3.17
C SER A 185 16.89 10.29 2.81
N ARG A 186 17.50 10.68 1.67
CA ARG A 186 17.40 12.06 1.15
C ARG A 186 15.97 12.46 0.81
N PHE A 187 15.21 11.57 0.16
CA PHE A 187 13.83 11.84 -0.23
C PHE A 187 12.90 12.05 0.98
N PHE A 188 13.02 11.20 2.01
CA PHE A 188 12.17 11.26 3.20
C PHE A 188 12.69 12.21 4.29
N GLY A 189 13.92 12.72 4.17
CA GLY A 189 14.53 13.60 5.17
C GLY A 189 14.87 12.90 6.49
N ARG A 190 14.95 11.56 6.49
CA ARG A 190 15.27 10.71 7.64
C ARG A 190 15.88 9.40 7.16
N PRO A 191 16.60 8.64 8.00
CA PRO A 191 17.11 7.32 7.63
C PRO A 191 15.99 6.38 7.15
N VAL A 192 16.19 5.76 5.99
CA VAL A 192 15.34 4.70 5.43
C VAL A 192 16.24 3.55 5.00
N LYS A 193 15.84 2.32 5.33
CA LYS A 193 16.64 1.12 5.06
C LYS A 193 15.99 0.23 3.99
N HIS A 194 16.83 -0.35 3.14
CA HIS A 194 16.48 -1.53 2.36
C HIS A 194 16.53 -2.77 3.25
N ARG A 195 15.58 -3.69 3.06
CA ARG A 195 15.50 -4.95 3.81
C ARG A 195 15.14 -6.11 2.91
N ALA A 196 15.76 -7.26 3.16
CA ALA A 196 15.41 -8.52 2.54
C ALA A 196 15.84 -9.70 3.42
N ALA A 197 15.20 -10.84 3.22
CA ALA A 197 15.70 -12.12 3.68
C ALA A 197 16.43 -12.81 2.51
N VAL A 198 17.68 -13.18 2.73
CA VAL A 198 18.46 -13.94 1.77
C VAL A 198 18.44 -15.40 2.17
N ILE A 199 17.88 -16.24 1.30
CA ILE A 199 17.74 -17.67 1.51
C ILE A 199 18.70 -18.39 0.57
N LEU A 200 19.70 -19.04 1.16
CA LEU A 200 20.70 -19.83 0.46
C LEU A 200 20.15 -21.23 0.10
N PRO A 201 20.65 -21.85 -0.98
CA PRO A 201 20.40 -23.26 -1.28
C PRO A 201 20.77 -24.20 -0.12
N GLU A 202 20.37 -25.47 -0.22
CA GLU A 202 20.69 -26.49 0.79
C GLU A 202 22.18 -26.79 0.86
N SER A 203 22.82 -26.94 -0.30
CA SER A 203 24.26 -27.08 -0.39
C SER A 203 24.94 -25.72 -0.27
N ARG A 204 26.06 -25.68 0.46
CA ARG A 204 26.90 -24.50 0.54
C ARG A 204 27.42 -24.17 -0.88
N PRO A 205 27.23 -22.95 -1.38
CA PRO A 205 27.70 -22.60 -2.71
C PRO A 205 29.23 -22.49 -2.73
N GLU A 206 29.87 -23.19 -3.67
CA GLU A 206 31.30 -23.08 -3.96
C GLU A 206 31.61 -21.95 -4.97
N ARG A 207 30.57 -21.42 -5.63
CA ARG A 207 30.63 -20.35 -6.62
C ARG A 207 29.48 -19.36 -6.40
N LYS A 208 29.57 -18.17 -7.00
CA LYS A 208 28.43 -17.25 -7.11
C LYS A 208 27.31 -17.89 -7.94
N LEU A 209 26.07 -17.78 -7.48
CA LEU A 209 24.88 -18.38 -8.07
C LEU A 209 23.92 -17.33 -8.63
N PRO A 210 23.03 -17.68 -9.57
CA PRO A 210 21.87 -16.85 -9.87
C PRO A 210 21.08 -16.48 -8.64
N ALA A 211 20.40 -15.36 -8.71
CA ALA A 211 19.44 -14.94 -7.70
C ALA A 211 18.05 -14.74 -8.30
N VAL A 212 17.05 -15.16 -7.53
CA VAL A 212 15.66 -14.75 -7.77
C VAL A 212 15.22 -13.78 -6.68
N TYR A 213 14.81 -12.59 -7.09
CA TYR A 213 14.23 -11.59 -6.20
C TYR A 213 12.73 -11.83 -6.13
N ILE A 214 12.25 -12.23 -4.96
CA ILE A 214 10.88 -12.61 -4.69
C ILE A 214 10.20 -11.43 -3.99
N ILE A 215 9.15 -10.90 -4.60
CA ILE A 215 8.37 -9.80 -4.05
C ILE A 215 7.04 -10.37 -3.55
N PRO A 216 6.75 -10.28 -2.24
CA PRO A 216 5.49 -10.78 -1.71
C PRO A 216 4.30 -9.93 -2.18
N GLY A 217 3.09 -10.45 -2.05
CA GLY A 217 1.86 -9.66 -2.23
C GLY A 217 1.65 -8.66 -1.09
N PHE A 218 0.61 -7.84 -1.19
CA PHE A 218 0.25 -6.86 -0.16
C PHE A 218 0.19 -7.47 1.25
N GLY A 219 0.76 -6.75 2.22
CA GLY A 219 0.88 -7.17 3.63
C GLY A 219 2.04 -8.14 3.93
N GLY A 220 2.69 -8.69 2.91
CA GLY A 220 3.87 -9.55 3.06
C GLY A 220 5.18 -8.78 3.10
N ASP A 221 6.21 -9.42 3.67
CA ASP A 221 7.57 -8.88 3.77
C ASP A 221 8.62 -9.98 3.95
N HIS A 222 9.87 -9.57 4.13
CA HIS A 222 11.04 -10.42 4.30
C HIS A 222 10.95 -11.43 5.47
N PHE A 223 10.15 -11.18 6.51
CA PHE A 223 10.00 -12.14 7.61
C PHE A 223 9.22 -13.40 7.21
N MET A 224 8.62 -13.44 6.00
CA MET A 224 7.99 -14.64 5.48
C MET A 224 9.00 -15.72 5.04
N ALA A 225 10.31 -15.49 5.17
CA ALA A 225 11.36 -16.40 4.72
C ALA A 225 11.20 -17.85 5.22
N THR A 226 10.84 -18.05 6.49
CA THR A 226 10.60 -19.39 7.05
C THR A 226 9.40 -20.08 6.38
N ARG A 227 8.35 -19.33 6.06
CA ARG A 227 7.18 -19.84 5.33
C ARG A 227 7.55 -20.21 3.89
N VAL A 228 8.36 -19.37 3.22
CA VAL A 228 8.89 -19.66 1.87
C VAL A 228 9.71 -20.94 1.88
N LEU A 229 10.55 -21.16 2.88
CA LEU A 229 11.33 -22.39 3.04
C LEU A 229 10.48 -23.63 3.30
N GLY A 230 9.45 -23.51 4.15
CA GLY A 230 8.64 -24.64 4.60
C GLY A 230 7.49 -25.04 3.68
N THR A 231 7.36 -24.43 2.49
CA THR A 231 6.18 -24.65 1.63
C THR A 231 6.55 -24.99 0.19
N ASP A 232 6.21 -26.21 -0.26
CA ASP A 232 6.47 -26.69 -1.63
C ASP A 232 5.91 -25.79 -2.74
N ARG A 233 4.77 -25.12 -2.52
CA ARG A 233 4.17 -24.18 -3.49
C ARG A 233 4.95 -22.87 -3.66
N MET A 234 6.00 -22.67 -2.88
CA MET A 234 6.91 -21.51 -2.94
C MET A 234 8.37 -21.96 -3.17
N SER A 235 8.55 -23.12 -3.80
CA SER A 235 9.86 -23.77 -4.02
C SER A 235 10.60 -23.31 -5.28
N GLN A 236 10.10 -22.31 -6.00
CA GLN A 236 10.79 -21.73 -7.16
C GLN A 236 12.16 -21.15 -6.77
N GLY A 237 13.14 -21.32 -7.66
CA GLY A 237 14.52 -20.86 -7.45
C GLY A 237 15.26 -21.58 -6.32
N LYS A 238 14.92 -22.84 -6.01
CA LYS A 238 15.53 -23.58 -4.88
C LYS A 238 17.04 -23.80 -5.03
N ASP A 239 17.53 -23.84 -6.26
CA ASP A 239 18.93 -24.01 -6.64
C ASP A 239 19.68 -22.67 -6.78
N MET A 240 18.98 -21.56 -6.48
CA MET A 240 19.44 -20.18 -6.59
C MET A 240 19.49 -19.51 -5.22
N VAL A 241 20.13 -18.34 -5.14
CA VAL A 241 19.95 -17.45 -3.97
C VAL A 241 18.57 -16.80 -4.08
N ARG A 242 17.67 -17.06 -3.13
CA ARG A 242 16.35 -16.41 -3.12
C ARG A 242 16.42 -15.18 -2.22
N VAL A 243 16.10 -14.02 -2.78
CA VAL A 243 16.07 -12.74 -2.06
C VAL A 243 14.61 -12.33 -1.87
N LEU A 244 14.04 -12.60 -0.69
CA LEU A 244 12.68 -12.19 -0.36
C LEU A 244 12.69 -10.74 0.11
N LEU A 245 12.17 -9.84 -0.71
CA LEU A 245 12.23 -8.40 -0.51
C LEU A 245 11.18 -7.91 0.50
N ASP A 246 11.43 -6.73 1.08
CA ASP A 246 10.49 -5.99 1.91
C ASP A 246 9.85 -4.83 1.14
N PRO A 247 8.59 -4.95 0.70
CA PRO A 247 7.88 -3.87 0.05
C PRO A 247 7.01 -3.02 0.99
N ASP A 248 7.00 -3.32 2.30
CA ASP A 248 6.16 -2.63 3.28
C ASP A 248 6.64 -1.17 3.44
N CYS A 249 5.67 -0.27 3.53
CA CYS A 249 5.91 1.15 3.75
C CYS A 249 4.69 1.79 4.41
N TYR A 250 4.83 3.03 4.90
CA TYR A 250 3.72 3.74 5.55
C TYR A 250 2.43 3.82 4.71
N THR A 251 2.53 3.83 3.38
CA THR A 251 1.35 3.91 2.52
C THR A 251 0.84 2.56 2.03
N GLY A 252 1.38 1.43 2.50
CA GLY A 252 0.98 0.09 2.07
C GLY A 252 2.14 -0.64 1.42
N HIS A 253 1.99 -0.99 0.15
CA HIS A 253 3.00 -1.68 -0.64
C HIS A 253 3.57 -0.73 -1.71
N HIS A 254 4.87 -0.42 -1.69
CA HIS A 254 5.44 0.59 -2.61
C HIS A 254 5.74 0.06 -4.02
N VAL A 255 5.52 -1.23 -4.26
CA VAL A 255 5.62 -1.96 -5.54
C VAL A 255 6.91 -1.77 -6.35
N PHE A 256 7.99 -1.34 -5.68
CA PHE A 256 9.27 -0.97 -6.29
C PHE A 256 9.16 0.01 -7.49
N ALA A 257 8.14 0.85 -7.50
CA ALA A 257 7.99 1.91 -8.50
C ALA A 257 8.43 3.27 -7.94
N ASP A 258 9.13 4.04 -8.76
CA ASP A 258 9.46 5.42 -8.43
C ASP A 258 8.18 6.25 -8.48
N SER A 259 7.88 6.98 -7.40
CA SER A 259 6.62 7.74 -7.29
C SER A 259 6.78 9.03 -6.51
N ALA A 260 5.83 9.94 -6.71
CA ALA A 260 5.81 11.23 -6.03
C ALA A 260 5.67 11.09 -4.50
N THR A 261 5.06 9.99 -4.02
CA THR A 261 4.81 9.75 -2.59
C THR A 261 5.86 8.84 -1.96
N ASN A 262 6.21 7.72 -2.61
CA ASN A 262 7.11 6.72 -2.02
C ASN A 262 8.59 6.92 -2.36
N GLY A 263 8.88 7.91 -3.19
CA GLY A 263 10.24 8.24 -3.62
C GLY A 263 10.76 7.29 -4.69
N PRO A 264 12.07 7.34 -4.97
CA PRO A 264 12.70 6.58 -6.04
C PRO A 264 12.96 5.11 -5.64
N ARG A 265 11.91 4.34 -5.32
CA ARG A 265 12.00 2.97 -4.80
C ARG A 265 12.63 1.98 -5.78
N GLY A 266 12.26 2.05 -7.05
CA GLY A 266 12.84 1.21 -8.09
C GLY A 266 14.29 1.58 -8.31
N LYS A 267 14.60 2.87 -8.49
CA LYS A 267 15.96 3.34 -8.68
C LYS A 267 16.88 2.98 -7.51
N ALA A 268 16.43 3.20 -6.26
CA ALA A 268 17.19 2.85 -5.07
C ALA A 268 17.44 1.33 -4.96
N PHE A 269 16.47 0.51 -5.37
CA PHE A 269 16.67 -0.94 -5.44
C PHE A 269 17.77 -1.33 -6.43
N ILE A 270 17.76 -0.75 -7.64
CA ILE A 270 18.74 -1.05 -8.68
C ILE A 270 20.14 -0.51 -8.36
N GLU A 271 20.24 0.76 -7.93
CA GLU A 271 21.52 1.45 -7.77
C GLU A 271 22.20 1.18 -6.42
N GLU A 272 21.45 0.78 -5.40
CA GLU A 272 21.98 0.62 -4.04
C GLU A 272 21.83 -0.81 -3.53
N PHE A 273 20.62 -1.37 -3.56
CA PHE A 273 20.37 -2.62 -2.84
C PHE A 273 20.89 -3.86 -3.58
N ILE A 274 20.71 -3.95 -4.90
CA ILE A 274 21.27 -5.05 -5.69
C ILE A 274 22.81 -5.11 -5.55
N PRO A 275 23.57 -4.01 -5.73
CA PRO A 275 25.02 -4.02 -5.50
C PRO A 275 25.42 -4.46 -4.08
N TYR A 276 24.69 -4.00 -3.06
CA TYR A 276 24.89 -4.45 -1.68
C TYR A 276 24.72 -5.96 -1.54
N LEU A 277 23.63 -6.52 -2.09
CA LEU A 277 23.35 -7.95 -2.03
C LEU A 277 24.45 -8.77 -2.74
N GLU A 278 24.89 -8.33 -3.92
CA GLU A 278 25.90 -9.02 -4.73
C GLU A 278 27.31 -8.98 -4.14
N SER A 279 27.57 -8.03 -3.25
CA SER A 279 28.82 -7.88 -2.53
C SER A 279 28.85 -8.70 -1.23
N ASN A 280 27.69 -8.95 -0.62
CA ASN A 280 27.60 -9.60 0.70
C ASN A 280 27.10 -11.05 0.65
N PHE A 281 26.52 -11.48 -0.46
CA PHE A 281 25.99 -12.83 -0.65
C PHE A 281 26.57 -13.48 -1.92
N PRO A 282 26.54 -14.82 -2.04
CA PRO A 282 27.10 -15.53 -3.19
C PRO A 282 26.21 -15.42 -4.44
N ILE A 283 25.93 -14.18 -4.87
CA ILE A 283 25.09 -13.85 -6.02
C ILE A 283 25.96 -13.48 -7.21
N LEU A 284 25.61 -14.02 -8.38
CA LEU A 284 26.25 -13.74 -9.66
C LEU A 284 25.72 -12.42 -10.22
N ALA A 285 26.62 -11.43 -10.31
CA ALA A 285 26.31 -10.04 -10.70
C ALA A 285 26.16 -9.86 -12.22
N GLU A 286 25.33 -10.68 -12.86
CA GLU A 286 25.07 -10.63 -14.30
C GLU A 286 23.56 -10.49 -14.58
N PRO A 287 23.14 -9.65 -15.55
CA PRO A 287 21.71 -9.48 -15.84
C PRO A 287 20.95 -10.79 -16.05
N ARG A 288 21.49 -11.73 -16.84
CA ARG A 288 20.89 -13.06 -17.08
C ARG A 288 20.70 -13.91 -15.81
N ALA A 289 21.43 -13.60 -14.75
CA ALA A 289 21.41 -14.32 -13.48
C ALA A 289 20.54 -13.62 -12.41
N ARG A 290 19.95 -12.46 -12.73
CA ARG A 290 18.98 -11.75 -11.88
C ARG A 290 17.57 -12.02 -12.40
N LEU A 291 16.84 -12.89 -11.70
CA LEU A 291 15.47 -13.26 -12.05
C LEU A 291 14.48 -12.63 -11.08
N LEU A 292 13.26 -12.41 -11.54
CA LEU A 292 12.19 -11.79 -10.76
C LEU A 292 11.04 -12.78 -10.57
N ASN A 293 10.44 -12.75 -9.38
CA ASN A 293 9.19 -13.43 -9.10
C ASN A 293 8.34 -12.60 -8.15
N GLY A 294 7.03 -12.70 -8.31
CA GLY A 294 6.12 -12.12 -7.35
C GLY A 294 4.69 -12.59 -7.56
N HIS A 295 3.86 -12.30 -6.57
CA HIS A 295 2.45 -12.64 -6.57
C HIS A 295 1.60 -11.43 -6.18
N SER A 296 0.44 -11.22 -6.81
CA SER A 296 -0.45 -10.08 -6.48
C SER A 296 0.25 -8.74 -6.72
N SER A 297 0.29 -7.84 -5.72
CA SER A 297 1.13 -6.62 -5.76
C SER A 297 2.60 -6.90 -6.05
N GLY A 298 3.14 -8.01 -5.57
CA GLY A 298 4.48 -8.46 -5.92
C GLY A 298 4.58 -8.93 -7.36
N GLY A 299 3.51 -9.49 -7.93
CA GLY A 299 3.42 -9.85 -9.35
C GLY A 299 3.55 -8.61 -10.22
N TRP A 300 2.73 -7.58 -9.94
CA TRP A 300 2.85 -6.29 -10.62
C TRP A 300 4.24 -5.70 -10.47
N SER A 301 4.82 -5.73 -9.26
CA SER A 301 6.17 -5.22 -8.99
C SER A 301 7.25 -5.94 -9.81
N SER A 302 7.18 -7.27 -9.88
CA SER A 302 8.14 -8.10 -10.61
C SER A 302 8.05 -7.88 -12.12
N LEU A 303 6.85 -7.60 -12.65
CA LEU A 303 6.67 -7.26 -14.05
C LEU A 303 7.11 -5.82 -14.33
N TRP A 304 6.75 -4.87 -13.47
CA TRP A 304 7.14 -3.47 -13.56
C TRP A 304 8.66 -3.30 -13.58
N LEU A 305 9.38 -3.96 -12.67
CA LEU A 305 10.84 -3.94 -12.62
C LEU A 305 11.47 -4.48 -13.91
N GLN A 306 10.95 -5.59 -14.46
CA GLN A 306 11.44 -6.15 -15.71
C GLN A 306 11.21 -5.21 -16.90
N VAL A 307 10.04 -4.56 -16.98
CA VAL A 307 9.67 -3.65 -18.07
C VAL A 307 10.42 -2.32 -17.98
N THR A 308 10.65 -1.82 -16.76
CA THR A 308 11.30 -0.52 -16.49
C THR A 308 12.82 -0.62 -16.58
N TYR A 309 13.40 -1.73 -16.09
CA TYR A 309 14.84 -1.97 -16.05
C TYR A 309 15.23 -3.25 -16.80
N PRO A 310 14.89 -3.37 -18.11
CA PRO A 310 15.03 -4.62 -18.85
C PRO A 310 16.49 -5.06 -19.04
N ASP A 311 17.45 -4.13 -18.92
CA ASP A 311 18.89 -4.42 -19.01
C ASP A 311 19.47 -4.95 -17.69
N VAL A 312 18.73 -4.84 -16.58
CA VAL A 312 19.18 -5.31 -15.25
C VAL A 312 18.77 -6.76 -15.00
N PHE A 313 17.61 -7.18 -15.51
CA PHE A 313 17.01 -8.48 -15.21
C PHE A 313 16.97 -9.41 -16.42
N GLY A 314 17.17 -10.70 -16.14
CA GLY A 314 17.24 -11.78 -17.11
C GLY A 314 15.88 -12.41 -17.42
N GLY A 315 14.89 -12.21 -16.57
CA GLY A 315 13.54 -12.73 -16.75
C GLY A 315 12.65 -12.52 -15.53
N THR A 316 11.34 -12.53 -15.74
CA THR A 316 10.33 -12.41 -14.69
C THR A 316 9.25 -13.48 -14.82
N TRP A 317 8.85 -14.06 -13.69
CA TRP A 317 7.71 -14.96 -13.54
C TRP A 317 6.71 -14.32 -12.59
N SER A 318 5.83 -13.49 -13.15
CA SER A 318 4.81 -12.76 -12.42
C SER A 318 3.54 -13.59 -12.30
N THR A 319 3.03 -13.78 -11.09
CA THR A 319 1.81 -14.56 -10.83
C THR A 319 0.66 -13.69 -10.32
N SER A 320 -0.53 -13.81 -10.92
CA SER A 320 -1.72 -12.98 -10.63
C SER A 320 -1.36 -11.52 -10.29
N PRO A 321 -0.68 -10.78 -11.19
CA PRO A 321 -0.29 -9.40 -10.89
C PRO A 321 -1.51 -8.53 -10.62
N ASP A 322 -1.39 -7.54 -9.71
CA ASP A 322 -2.32 -6.40 -9.66
C ASP A 322 -2.54 -5.81 -11.06
N PRO A 323 -3.62 -5.03 -11.32
CA PRO A 323 -4.01 -4.68 -12.69
C PRO A 323 -2.86 -4.13 -13.54
N VAL A 324 -2.52 -4.85 -14.61
CA VAL A 324 -1.43 -4.48 -15.55
C VAL A 324 -1.91 -3.60 -16.70
N ASP A 325 -3.22 -3.42 -16.82
CA ASP A 325 -3.91 -2.56 -17.78
C ASP A 325 -5.08 -1.91 -17.03
N PHE A 326 -5.06 -0.59 -16.84
CA PHE A 326 -6.05 0.09 -16.02
C PHE A 326 -7.39 0.35 -16.74
N ARG A 327 -7.53 -0.07 -18.01
CA ARG A 327 -8.86 -0.27 -18.63
C ARG A 327 -9.59 -1.50 -18.09
N ASP A 328 -8.93 -2.27 -17.22
CA ASP A 328 -9.51 -3.30 -16.38
C ASP A 328 -8.88 -3.26 -14.98
N PHE A 329 -9.14 -2.17 -14.27
CA PHE A 329 -8.76 -2.02 -12.87
C PHE A 329 -9.76 -2.75 -11.96
N GLN A 330 -9.66 -4.08 -11.95
CA GLN A 330 -10.63 -4.97 -11.32
C GLN A 330 -12.05 -4.72 -11.86
N GLN A 331 -12.23 -4.92 -13.17
CA GLN A 331 -13.49 -4.75 -13.91
C GLN A 331 -13.95 -3.30 -14.13
N VAL A 332 -13.11 -2.32 -13.85
CA VAL A 332 -13.40 -0.89 -14.08
C VAL A 332 -12.40 -0.32 -15.09
N ASP A 333 -12.90 0.27 -16.18
CA ASP A 333 -12.06 1.06 -17.06
C ASP A 333 -11.91 2.45 -16.46
N ILE A 334 -10.79 2.75 -15.79
CA ILE A 334 -10.65 4.03 -15.08
C ILE A 334 -10.44 5.21 -16.03
N TYR A 335 -10.18 4.96 -17.32
CA TYR A 335 -9.98 6.00 -18.32
C TYR A 335 -11.26 6.36 -19.07
N ALA A 336 -12.28 5.50 -19.02
CA ALA A 336 -13.54 5.76 -19.68
C ALA A 336 -14.29 6.93 -19.00
N PRO A 337 -15.01 7.77 -19.76
CA PRO A 337 -15.74 8.90 -19.20
C PRO A 337 -16.90 8.44 -18.33
N ASN A 338 -17.24 9.25 -17.33
CA ASN A 338 -18.39 9.05 -16.43
C ASN A 338 -18.40 7.69 -15.69
N GLN A 339 -17.22 7.12 -15.44
CA GLN A 339 -17.10 5.90 -14.67
C GLN A 339 -17.21 6.15 -13.17
N ASN A 340 -17.70 5.12 -12.47
CA ASN A 340 -17.85 5.13 -11.03
C ASN A 340 -17.26 3.83 -10.47
N ILE A 341 -16.42 3.94 -9.45
CA ILE A 341 -15.72 2.79 -8.85
C ILE A 341 -16.66 1.97 -7.95
N TYR A 342 -17.75 2.55 -7.43
CA TYR A 342 -18.71 1.90 -6.53
C TYR A 342 -19.87 1.24 -7.26
N ARG A 343 -20.29 1.82 -8.40
CA ARG A 343 -21.50 1.44 -9.13
C ARG A 343 -21.19 1.25 -10.61
N ASP A 344 -21.79 0.25 -11.25
CA ASP A 344 -21.75 0.13 -12.70
C ASP A 344 -22.85 0.97 -13.38
N ALA A 345 -22.95 0.89 -14.71
CA ALA A 345 -23.94 1.64 -15.47
C ALA A 345 -25.40 1.23 -15.19
N ALA A 346 -25.63 0.03 -14.66
CA ALA A 346 -26.95 -0.43 -14.22
C ALA A 346 -27.27 0.02 -12.78
N GLY A 347 -26.32 0.64 -12.09
CA GLY A 347 -26.45 1.03 -10.68
C GLY A 347 -26.12 -0.11 -9.70
N GLU A 348 -25.54 -1.21 -10.18
CA GLU A 348 -25.17 -2.35 -9.33
C GLU A 348 -23.82 -2.11 -8.64
N ARG A 349 -23.65 -2.68 -7.44
CA ARG A 349 -22.42 -2.52 -6.66
C ARG A 349 -21.24 -3.22 -7.33
N ARG A 350 -20.09 -2.55 -7.42
CA ARG A 350 -18.87 -3.14 -7.97
C ARG A 350 -18.06 -3.89 -6.91
N PRO A 351 -17.66 -5.15 -7.18
CA PRO A 351 -16.87 -5.92 -6.25
C PRO A 351 -15.37 -5.66 -6.39
N VAL A 352 -14.64 -5.79 -5.28
CA VAL A 352 -13.16 -5.84 -5.23
C VAL A 352 -12.67 -7.28 -5.19
N ALA A 353 -13.47 -8.18 -4.59
CA ALA A 353 -13.11 -9.58 -4.46
C ALA A 353 -14.32 -10.51 -4.57
N ARG A 354 -14.06 -11.74 -5.04
CA ARG A 354 -15.00 -12.86 -5.10
C ARG A 354 -14.43 -14.14 -4.50
N ARG A 355 -15.32 -15.05 -4.14
CA ARG A 355 -14.99 -16.43 -3.77
C ARG A 355 -16.01 -17.38 -4.41
N ASN A 356 -15.52 -18.42 -5.09
CA ASN A 356 -16.36 -19.39 -5.80
C ASN A 356 -17.38 -18.69 -6.74
N GLY A 357 -16.91 -17.69 -7.48
CA GLY A 357 -17.74 -16.88 -8.40
C GLY A 357 -18.66 -15.85 -7.74
N LYS A 358 -18.77 -15.81 -6.40
CA LYS A 358 -19.66 -14.88 -5.69
C LYS A 358 -18.89 -13.67 -5.15
N PRO A 359 -19.35 -12.43 -5.40
CA PRO A 359 -18.83 -11.23 -4.77
C PRO A 359 -18.77 -11.33 -3.24
N MET A 360 -17.67 -10.88 -2.64
CA MET A 360 -17.43 -10.91 -1.19
C MET A 360 -17.14 -9.53 -0.60
N ILE A 361 -16.36 -8.72 -1.32
CA ILE A 361 -15.96 -7.38 -0.90
C ILE A 361 -16.40 -6.43 -2.01
N PHE A 362 -16.96 -5.28 -1.63
CA PHE A 362 -17.42 -4.24 -2.55
C PHE A 362 -16.65 -2.94 -2.34
N TYR A 363 -16.45 -2.19 -3.42
CA TYR A 363 -15.60 -1.00 -3.43
C TYR A 363 -16.07 0.09 -2.47
N ASP A 364 -17.38 0.32 -2.34
CA ASP A 364 -17.94 1.33 -1.45
C ASP A 364 -17.62 1.04 0.04
N ASP A 365 -17.88 -0.17 0.50
CA ASP A 365 -17.57 -0.58 1.88
C ASP A 365 -16.06 -0.60 2.14
N PHE A 366 -15.28 -1.13 1.20
CA PHE A 366 -13.83 -1.27 1.35
C PHE A 366 -13.10 0.09 1.30
N SER A 367 -13.55 1.01 0.43
CA SER A 367 -13.06 2.39 0.39
C SER A 367 -13.36 3.13 1.70
N LYS A 368 -14.56 2.92 2.28
CA LYS A 368 -14.92 3.51 3.58
C LYS A 368 -14.09 2.95 4.74
N LEU A 369 -13.79 1.65 4.71
CA LEU A 369 -12.89 1.02 5.67
C LEU A 369 -11.51 1.67 5.61
N GLU A 370 -10.93 1.81 4.41
CA GLU A 370 -9.62 2.42 4.26
C GLU A 370 -9.58 3.91 4.64
N GLU A 371 -10.67 4.66 4.45
CA GLU A 371 -10.76 6.03 4.95
C GLU A 371 -10.67 6.08 6.48
N ALA A 372 -11.29 5.13 7.19
CA ALA A 372 -11.16 4.99 8.64
C ALA A 372 -9.77 4.48 9.06
N MET A 373 -9.10 3.67 8.24
CA MET A 373 -7.72 3.22 8.47
C MET A 373 -6.69 4.35 8.28
N GLY A 374 -6.92 5.24 7.31
CA GLY A 374 -5.91 6.17 6.81
C GLY A 374 -4.90 5.49 5.87
N PRO A 375 -3.70 6.07 5.68
CA PRO A 375 -2.68 5.51 4.79
C PRO A 375 -2.29 4.08 5.19
N GLY A 376 -2.02 3.21 4.22
CA GLY A 376 -1.58 1.83 4.49
C GLY A 376 -2.51 0.75 3.96
N GLY A 377 -3.73 1.10 3.51
CA GLY A 377 -4.64 0.17 2.84
C GLY A 377 -4.22 -0.16 1.39
N GLN A 378 -4.83 -1.18 0.80
CA GLN A 378 -4.56 -1.62 -0.56
C GLN A 378 -4.96 -0.57 -1.60
N LEU A 379 -6.20 -0.07 -1.54
CA LEU A 379 -6.71 0.93 -2.47
C LEU A 379 -5.90 2.23 -2.39
N GLY A 380 -5.63 2.69 -1.16
CA GLY A 380 -4.79 3.86 -0.91
C GLY A 380 -3.33 3.66 -1.32
N SER A 381 -2.82 2.42 -1.33
CA SER A 381 -1.46 2.14 -1.80
C SER A 381 -1.30 2.34 -3.31
N PHE A 382 -2.33 2.00 -4.10
CA PHE A 382 -2.33 2.31 -5.54
C PHE A 382 -2.26 3.81 -5.79
N GLU A 383 -3.09 4.61 -5.10
CA GLU A 383 -3.01 6.07 -5.17
C GLU A 383 -1.63 6.58 -4.71
N ALA A 384 -1.08 6.03 -3.64
CA ALA A 384 0.24 6.44 -3.17
C ALA A 384 1.35 6.22 -4.21
N VAL A 385 1.26 5.17 -5.00
CA VAL A 385 2.25 4.86 -6.04
C VAL A 385 1.95 5.62 -7.34
N PHE A 386 0.71 5.57 -7.81
CA PHE A 386 0.38 5.96 -9.19
C PHE A 386 -0.08 7.41 -9.33
N SER A 387 -0.56 8.03 -8.24
CA SER A 387 -1.06 9.39 -8.30
C SER A 387 0.05 10.44 -8.16
N PRO A 388 -0.11 11.62 -8.80
CA PRO A 388 0.60 12.81 -8.38
C PRO A 388 0.21 13.20 -6.95
N ARG A 389 0.94 14.15 -6.35
CA ARG A 389 0.58 14.70 -5.05
C ARG A 389 -0.26 15.97 -5.19
N ARG A 390 -1.28 16.10 -4.35
CA ARG A 390 -2.07 17.32 -4.10
C ARG A 390 -2.03 17.58 -2.59
N ASP A 391 -1.65 18.79 -2.19
CA ASP A 391 -1.50 19.19 -0.77
C ASP A 391 -0.64 18.25 0.07
N GLY A 392 0.46 17.77 -0.51
CA GLY A 392 1.40 16.88 0.16
C GLY A 392 0.87 15.44 0.37
N LYS A 393 -0.29 15.08 -0.17
CA LYS A 393 -0.84 13.72 -0.12
C LYS A 393 -1.02 13.15 -1.54
N PRO A 394 -1.07 11.83 -1.72
CA PRO A 394 -1.48 11.25 -2.98
C PRO A 394 -2.85 11.81 -3.41
N ALA A 395 -2.98 12.22 -4.66
CA ALA A 395 -4.27 12.60 -5.22
C ALA A 395 -5.18 11.36 -5.28
N ARG A 396 -6.44 11.53 -4.87
CA ARG A 396 -7.42 10.45 -4.86
C ARG A 396 -7.90 10.17 -6.29
N LEU A 397 -7.94 8.91 -6.69
CA LEU A 397 -8.46 8.51 -8.01
C LEU A 397 -9.99 8.64 -8.06
N TRP A 398 -10.69 8.51 -6.93
CA TRP A 398 -12.13 8.72 -6.87
C TRP A 398 -12.53 9.56 -5.66
N ASP A 399 -13.64 10.25 -5.83
CA ASP A 399 -14.33 10.91 -4.73
C ASP A 399 -14.86 9.86 -3.73
N ARG A 400 -14.50 10.00 -2.46
CA ARG A 400 -14.81 8.99 -1.44
C ARG A 400 -16.29 8.88 -1.12
N ALA A 401 -17.07 9.95 -1.31
CA ALA A 401 -18.49 9.96 -1.02
C ALA A 401 -19.33 9.35 -2.16
N THR A 402 -18.96 9.63 -3.40
CA THR A 402 -19.77 9.32 -4.58
C THR A 402 -19.21 8.17 -5.42
N GLY A 403 -17.91 7.88 -5.34
CA GLY A 403 -17.22 6.91 -6.18
C GLY A 403 -16.92 7.42 -7.59
N ALA A 404 -17.18 8.69 -7.89
CA ALA A 404 -16.86 9.29 -9.18
C ALA A 404 -15.34 9.33 -9.38
N ILE A 405 -14.88 8.82 -10.53
CA ILE A 405 -13.45 8.81 -10.88
C ILE A 405 -13.00 10.20 -11.32
N ASP A 406 -11.86 10.66 -10.80
CA ASP A 406 -11.16 11.86 -11.23
C ASP A 406 -10.37 11.55 -12.52
N PRO A 407 -10.80 12.11 -13.67
CA PRO A 407 -10.17 11.80 -14.95
C PRO A 407 -8.74 12.33 -15.09
N GLU A 408 -8.36 13.38 -14.36
CA GLU A 408 -6.98 13.89 -14.39
C GLU A 408 -6.04 12.95 -13.65
N VAL A 409 -6.49 12.44 -12.49
CA VAL A 409 -5.72 11.46 -11.72
C VAL A 409 -5.63 10.14 -12.48
N ALA A 410 -6.75 9.67 -13.05
CA ALA A 410 -6.75 8.49 -13.91
C ALA A 410 -5.77 8.66 -15.08
N LYS A 411 -5.77 9.82 -15.76
CA LYS A 411 -4.82 10.09 -16.84
C LYS A 411 -3.37 10.01 -16.39
N ALA A 412 -3.04 10.50 -15.20
CA ALA A 412 -1.69 10.42 -14.65
C ALA A 412 -1.25 8.97 -14.38
N TRP A 413 -2.18 8.08 -14.05
CA TRP A 413 -1.89 6.67 -13.82
C TRP A 413 -1.42 5.92 -15.08
N GLU A 414 -1.65 6.44 -16.29
CA GLU A 414 -1.14 5.83 -17.52
C GLU A 414 0.40 5.64 -17.53
N ALA A 415 1.13 6.42 -16.73
CA ALA A 415 2.58 6.27 -16.57
C ALA A 415 2.98 4.93 -15.90
N TYR A 416 2.06 4.31 -15.17
CA TYR A 416 2.25 3.06 -14.43
C TYR A 416 1.46 1.89 -15.04
N ASP A 417 0.62 2.14 -16.04
CA ASP A 417 -0.08 1.09 -16.79
C ASP A 417 0.92 0.30 -17.64
N ILE A 418 1.32 -0.88 -17.15
CA ILE A 418 2.37 -1.72 -17.77
C ILE A 418 2.05 -2.03 -19.23
N ARG A 419 0.79 -2.33 -19.55
CA ARG A 419 0.35 -2.63 -20.93
C ARG A 419 0.53 -1.40 -21.82
N LEU A 420 0.11 -0.21 -21.39
CA LEU A 420 0.31 1.03 -22.16
C LEU A 420 1.79 1.39 -22.30
N VAL A 421 2.59 1.24 -21.23
CA VAL A 421 4.04 1.47 -21.26
C VAL A 421 4.71 0.55 -22.28
N LEU A 422 4.33 -0.73 -22.33
CA LEU A 422 4.82 -1.68 -23.33
C LEU A 422 4.40 -1.27 -24.74
N GLU A 423 3.12 -0.98 -24.97
CA GLU A 423 2.61 -0.62 -26.30
C GLU A 423 3.28 0.65 -26.86
N ARG A 424 3.37 1.71 -26.05
CA ARG A 424 3.92 3.00 -26.47
C ARG A 424 5.42 2.95 -26.77
N ASN A 425 6.14 2.02 -26.14
CA ASN A 425 7.61 1.95 -26.20
C ASN A 425 8.10 0.62 -26.79
N TRP A 426 7.24 -0.11 -27.52
CA TRP A 426 7.53 -1.48 -27.90
C TRP A 426 8.79 -1.62 -28.76
N ALA A 427 8.99 -0.71 -29.72
CA ALA A 427 10.15 -0.76 -30.62
C ALA A 427 11.50 -0.73 -29.86
N GLU A 428 11.58 0.04 -28.77
CA GLU A 428 12.76 0.11 -27.91
C GLU A 428 12.85 -1.09 -26.95
N LYS A 429 11.71 -1.50 -26.38
CA LYS A 429 11.66 -2.52 -25.33
C LYS A 429 11.75 -3.95 -25.87
N ALA A 430 11.22 -4.24 -27.06
CA ALA A 430 11.11 -5.59 -27.59
C ALA A 430 12.45 -6.33 -27.66
N PRO A 431 13.57 -5.74 -28.17
CA PRO A 431 14.85 -6.43 -28.21
C PRO A 431 15.38 -6.78 -26.81
N LYS A 432 15.09 -5.94 -25.81
CA LYS A 432 15.57 -6.10 -24.43
C LYS A 432 14.71 -7.06 -23.59
N LEU A 433 13.47 -7.31 -24.02
CA LEU A 433 12.48 -8.14 -23.32
C LEU A 433 12.29 -9.54 -23.93
N LYS A 434 12.95 -9.82 -25.06
CA LYS A 434 12.88 -11.12 -25.73
C LYS A 434 13.18 -12.27 -24.76
N GLY A 435 12.23 -13.18 -24.61
CA GLY A 435 12.32 -14.37 -23.75
C GLY A 435 12.28 -14.10 -22.25
N LYS A 436 11.93 -12.88 -21.83
CA LYS A 436 12.00 -12.47 -20.40
C LYS A 436 10.66 -12.42 -19.69
N LEU A 437 9.54 -12.40 -20.41
CA LEU A 437 8.22 -12.12 -19.83
C LEU A 437 7.41 -13.40 -19.66
N HIS A 438 7.19 -13.82 -18.41
CA HIS A 438 6.27 -14.90 -18.05
C HIS A 438 5.21 -14.34 -17.07
N VAL A 439 3.94 -14.36 -17.47
CA VAL A 439 2.81 -13.89 -16.67
C VAL A 439 1.76 -14.99 -16.58
N ILE A 440 1.45 -15.43 -15.36
CA ILE A 440 0.53 -16.55 -15.12
C ILE A 440 -0.56 -16.09 -14.14
N THR A 441 -1.83 -16.24 -14.48
CA THR A 441 -2.95 -15.86 -13.61
C THR A 441 -4.03 -16.92 -13.58
N GLY A 442 -4.85 -16.91 -12.54
CA GLY A 442 -6.05 -17.74 -12.47
C GLY A 442 -7.14 -17.22 -13.40
N GLY A 443 -7.91 -18.11 -14.02
CA GLY A 443 -9.08 -17.74 -14.82
C GLY A 443 -10.26 -17.23 -13.99
N ASP A 444 -10.27 -17.57 -12.70
CA ASP A 444 -11.28 -17.18 -11.72
C ASP A 444 -10.62 -16.43 -10.54
N ASP A 445 -9.66 -15.54 -10.83
CA ASP A 445 -8.89 -14.83 -9.81
C ASP A 445 -9.82 -14.14 -8.78
N THR A 446 -9.44 -14.26 -7.51
CA THR A 446 -10.20 -13.79 -6.35
C THR A 446 -10.42 -12.28 -6.41
N PHE A 447 -9.49 -11.51 -6.99
CA PHE A 447 -9.52 -10.05 -7.03
C PHE A 447 -9.80 -9.50 -8.43
N TYR A 448 -10.33 -10.33 -9.34
CA TYR A 448 -10.66 -9.96 -10.71
C TYR A 448 -9.46 -9.46 -11.55
N LEU A 449 -8.27 -9.97 -11.27
CA LEU A 449 -7.03 -9.54 -11.93
C LEU A 449 -6.85 -10.13 -13.34
N GLU A 450 -7.59 -11.19 -13.68
CA GLU A 450 -7.44 -11.89 -14.95
C GLU A 450 -7.84 -11.06 -16.16
N GLY A 451 -8.73 -10.08 -15.98
CA GLY A 451 -9.19 -9.18 -17.05
C GLY A 451 -8.06 -8.31 -17.60
N ALA A 452 -7.29 -7.67 -16.71
CA ALA A 452 -6.11 -6.91 -17.09
C ALA A 452 -5.04 -7.79 -17.79
N VAL A 453 -4.84 -9.03 -17.31
CA VAL A 453 -3.88 -9.96 -17.93
C VAL A 453 -4.33 -10.41 -19.32
N LYS A 454 -5.63 -10.61 -19.56
CA LYS A 454 -6.20 -10.87 -20.90
C LYS A 454 -5.86 -9.74 -21.87
N ARG A 455 -6.06 -8.48 -21.45
CA ARG A 455 -5.74 -7.30 -22.26
C ARG A 455 -4.24 -7.17 -22.56
N LEU A 456 -3.39 -7.51 -21.59
CA LEU A 456 -1.94 -7.57 -21.80
C LEU A 456 -1.57 -8.65 -22.83
N LYS A 457 -2.17 -9.84 -22.74
CA LYS A 457 -1.97 -10.94 -23.69
C LYS A 457 -2.33 -10.55 -25.11
N GLU A 458 -3.50 -9.95 -25.30
CA GLU A 458 -3.98 -9.47 -26.61
C GLU A 458 -3.02 -8.42 -27.19
N CYS A 459 -2.59 -7.47 -26.36
CA CYS A 459 -1.63 -6.44 -26.76
C CYS A 459 -0.30 -7.03 -27.24
N LEU A 460 0.32 -7.88 -26.42
CA LEU A 460 1.63 -8.45 -26.73
C LEU A 460 1.59 -9.44 -27.91
N THR A 461 0.47 -10.13 -28.10
CA THR A 461 0.22 -10.94 -29.31
C THR A 461 0.21 -10.06 -30.56
N ARG A 462 -0.54 -8.95 -30.54
CA ARG A 462 -0.58 -7.99 -31.67
C ARG A 462 0.78 -7.37 -31.96
N LEU A 463 1.58 -7.13 -30.92
CA LEU A 463 2.92 -6.57 -31.02
C LEU A 463 3.99 -7.59 -31.46
N GLY A 464 3.63 -8.86 -31.67
CA GLY A 464 4.56 -9.93 -32.07
C GLY A 464 5.56 -10.32 -30.98
N SER A 465 5.20 -10.15 -29.70
CA SER A 465 6.02 -10.55 -28.57
C SER A 465 6.09 -12.07 -28.41
N ASP A 466 7.21 -12.56 -27.89
CA ASP A 466 7.41 -13.94 -27.43
C ASP A 466 7.04 -14.16 -25.95
N ALA A 467 6.34 -13.21 -25.32
CA ALA A 467 5.94 -13.31 -23.92
C ALA A 467 5.02 -14.51 -23.68
N VAL A 468 5.27 -15.24 -22.59
CA VAL A 468 4.43 -16.35 -22.14
C VAL A 468 3.35 -15.80 -21.22
N ILE A 469 2.11 -15.68 -21.71
CA ILE A 469 0.96 -15.24 -20.91
C ILE A 469 -0.10 -16.33 -20.82
N GLU A 470 -0.28 -16.84 -19.60
CA GLU A 470 -1.13 -17.99 -19.30
C GLU A 470 -2.25 -17.60 -18.31
N ILE A 471 -3.48 -17.98 -18.65
CA ILE A 471 -4.66 -17.81 -17.80
C ILE A 471 -5.19 -19.22 -17.55
N ILE A 472 -5.05 -19.71 -16.32
CA ILE A 472 -5.33 -21.11 -15.96
C ILE A 472 -6.81 -21.24 -15.56
N PRO A 473 -7.65 -21.94 -16.33
CA PRO A 473 -9.09 -22.06 -16.01
C PRO A 473 -9.34 -22.71 -14.65
N GLY A 474 -10.38 -22.26 -13.93
CA GLY A 474 -10.81 -22.87 -12.67
C GLY A 474 -9.88 -22.60 -11.47
N ARG A 475 -8.80 -21.84 -11.65
CA ARG A 475 -7.91 -21.42 -10.57
C ARG A 475 -8.21 -19.99 -10.15
N ASP A 476 -8.21 -19.77 -8.85
CA ASP A 476 -8.34 -18.47 -8.19
C ASP A 476 -6.96 -17.93 -7.76
N HIS A 477 -6.96 -16.79 -7.06
CA HIS A 477 -5.74 -16.08 -6.68
C HIS A 477 -4.78 -16.94 -5.84
N GLY A 478 -5.33 -17.78 -4.95
CA GLY A 478 -4.52 -18.61 -4.07
C GLY A 478 -4.19 -19.99 -4.66
N THR A 479 -5.13 -20.58 -5.39
CA THR A 479 -5.02 -21.95 -5.93
C THR A 479 -4.16 -22.04 -7.17
N ILE A 480 -3.84 -20.93 -7.85
CA ILE A 480 -2.79 -20.95 -8.88
C ILE A 480 -1.41 -21.29 -8.29
N LEU A 481 -1.16 -20.93 -7.03
CA LEU A 481 0.09 -21.24 -6.35
C LEU A 481 0.04 -22.68 -5.84
N ASP A 482 0.38 -23.62 -6.72
CA ASP A 482 0.56 -25.02 -6.38
C ASP A 482 2.00 -25.51 -6.63
N ARG A 483 2.28 -26.72 -6.15
CA ARG A 483 3.60 -27.34 -6.27
C ARG A 483 4.02 -27.54 -7.73
N ALA A 484 3.08 -27.92 -8.61
CA ALA A 484 3.40 -28.18 -10.00
C ALA A 484 3.84 -26.90 -10.72
N LEU A 485 3.15 -25.78 -10.46
CA LEU A 485 3.53 -24.48 -10.98
C LEU A 485 4.88 -24.02 -10.41
N ALA A 486 5.12 -24.16 -9.10
CA ALA A 486 6.39 -23.80 -8.48
C ALA A 486 7.57 -24.59 -9.07
N GLU A 487 7.42 -25.91 -9.27
CA GLU A 487 8.43 -26.76 -9.90
C GLU A 487 8.65 -26.40 -11.38
N ARG A 488 7.59 -26.04 -12.12
CA ARG A 488 7.71 -25.54 -13.50
C ARG A 488 8.49 -24.23 -13.56
N ILE A 489 8.11 -23.24 -12.75
CA ILE A 489 8.81 -21.95 -12.67
C ILE A 489 10.28 -22.17 -12.30
N ASN A 490 10.58 -23.08 -11.36
CA ASN A 490 11.96 -23.41 -11.03
C ASN A 490 12.76 -23.91 -12.25
N ARG A 491 12.18 -24.81 -13.06
CA ARG A 491 12.84 -25.33 -14.27
C ARG A 491 13.04 -24.23 -15.32
N GLU A 492 12.02 -23.42 -15.56
CA GLU A 492 12.08 -22.32 -16.52
C GLU A 492 13.13 -21.27 -16.12
N MET A 493 13.15 -20.88 -14.84
CA MET A 493 14.16 -19.97 -14.30
C MET A 493 15.57 -20.50 -14.49
N ASN A 494 15.83 -21.76 -14.13
CA ASN A 494 17.15 -22.37 -14.32
C ASN A 494 17.57 -22.36 -15.80
N ALA A 495 16.66 -22.72 -16.71
CA ALA A 495 16.92 -22.70 -18.14
C ALA A 495 17.24 -21.28 -18.67
N ALA A 496 16.52 -20.27 -18.19
CA ALA A 496 16.70 -18.88 -18.61
C ALA A 496 18.07 -18.30 -18.24
N THR A 497 18.71 -18.79 -17.17
CA THR A 497 20.06 -18.33 -16.80
C THR A 497 21.13 -18.74 -17.82
N GLY A 498 20.88 -19.82 -18.59
CA GLY A 498 21.87 -20.42 -19.50
C GLY A 498 23.11 -20.99 -18.80
N LEU A 499 23.07 -21.19 -17.47
CA LEU A 499 24.14 -21.82 -16.71
C LEU A 499 23.97 -23.33 -16.69
N LYS A 500 25.07 -24.05 -16.91
CA LYS A 500 25.13 -25.50 -16.74
C LYS A 500 25.65 -25.89 -15.35
#